data_AF-A0A1G4RN14-F1
#
_entry.id   AF-A0A1G4RN14-F1
#
_cell.length_a   1.000
_cell.length_b   1.000
_cell.length_c   1.000
_cell.angle_alpha   90.00
_cell.angle_beta   90.00
_cell.angle_gamma   90.00
#
_symmetry.space_group_name_H-M   'P 1'
#
loop_
_entity.id
_entity.type
_entity.pdbx_description
1 polymer ?
#
loop_
_entity_poly.entity_id
_entity_poly.type
_entity_poly.pdbx_seq_one_letter_code
_entity_poly.pdbx_strand_id
1 'polypeptide(L)'
;MKKITLVCLACLGLVLTNRAFAQKADTVNLTDIKFKAEAAPEWSALLKRDSGWFGGDGIYTIPLNGKETGQAKHNDKVLFIFSDSMIGAVRDNTMAPGAIMIHNAVAELKGNEPLDKQMKFYWDKNAKGKPESIFIPHTPKTGATDYYWLGDGFVNQALDNNIYIFGYRVHNVSNEAFGFREVGNTLIKIPANSKPPYKDLKQMDTPFYLVDEKGESGSFGAGIYVNTKEAGAPKPDGYIYVYGVRGVAKHLMVARVLPKDFEDYSKWTFYDGKAWVSDMEQVANVTSSVSNELSFSPLPDGRYALIFQVGGMTTSVGMRIGASPVGPFGPIIKLWDCKPDLIAKTFVVYNAKAHPSLSKPGELLISYNINSVDFLNDLKKYPNLYRPRFIRVKFNEHE
;
A
#
# COMPACT_ATOMS: atom_id res chain seq x y z
N MET A 1 -50.09 -25.48 -83.96
CA MET A 1 -48.89 -24.76 -83.46
C MET A 1 -49.19 -24.25 -82.06
N LYS A 2 -48.61 -24.90 -81.03
CA LYS A 2 -48.82 -24.59 -79.60
C LYS A 2 -47.91 -23.43 -79.19
N LYS A 3 -48.47 -22.40 -78.55
CA LYS A 3 -47.71 -21.31 -77.93
C LYS A 3 -47.19 -21.79 -76.57
N ILE A 4 -45.87 -21.73 -76.39
CA ILE A 4 -45.17 -22.01 -75.13
C ILE A 4 -44.96 -20.66 -74.44
N THR A 5 -45.55 -20.49 -73.25
CA THR A 5 -45.34 -19.33 -72.38
C THR A 5 -44.19 -19.65 -71.43
N LEU A 6 -43.11 -18.88 -71.52
CA LEU A 6 -41.92 -18.96 -70.69
C LEU A 6 -42.21 -18.30 -69.33
N VAL A 7 -42.08 -19.06 -68.24
CA VAL A 7 -42.22 -18.55 -66.87
C VAL A 7 -40.83 -18.14 -66.37
N CYS A 8 -40.61 -16.84 -66.16
CA CYS A 8 -39.42 -16.32 -65.47
C CYS A 8 -39.57 -16.52 -63.95
N LEU A 9 -38.69 -17.34 -63.37
CA LEU A 9 -38.48 -17.40 -61.92
C LEU A 9 -37.66 -16.17 -61.48
N ALA A 10 -38.24 -15.32 -60.64
CA ALA A 10 -37.52 -14.28 -59.93
C ALA A 10 -37.05 -14.83 -58.56
N CYS A 11 -35.75 -15.05 -58.41
CA CYS A 11 -35.12 -15.34 -57.12
C CYS A 11 -34.96 -14.03 -56.32
N LEU A 12 -35.81 -13.79 -55.33
CA LEU A 12 -35.55 -12.78 -54.30
C LEU A 12 -34.54 -13.32 -53.29
N GLY A 13 -33.31 -12.81 -53.33
CA GLY A 13 -32.34 -12.99 -52.27
C GLY A 13 -32.71 -12.16 -51.04
N LEU A 14 -33.04 -12.81 -49.93
CA LEU A 14 -33.17 -12.17 -48.63
C LEU A 14 -31.77 -11.78 -48.12
N VAL A 15 -31.44 -10.49 -48.17
CA VAL A 15 -30.27 -9.96 -47.46
C VAL A 15 -30.67 -9.71 -46.00
N LEU A 16 -30.35 -10.67 -45.13
CA LEU A 16 -30.42 -10.50 -43.68
C LEU A 16 -29.34 -9.50 -43.26
N THR A 17 -29.74 -8.25 -43.01
CA THR A 17 -28.87 -7.25 -42.38
C THR A 17 -28.84 -7.50 -40.88
N ASN A 18 -27.82 -8.22 -40.41
CA ASN A 18 -27.48 -8.28 -38.99
C ASN A 18 -27.01 -6.87 -38.55
N ARG A 19 -27.94 -6.05 -38.06
CA ARG A 19 -27.59 -4.87 -37.25
C ARG A 19 -27.15 -5.37 -35.87
N ALA A 20 -25.86 -5.61 -35.73
CA ALA A 20 -25.23 -5.67 -34.42
C ALA A 20 -25.42 -4.30 -33.76
N PHE A 21 -26.32 -4.22 -32.78
CA PHE A 21 -26.31 -3.11 -31.83
C PHE A 21 -25.03 -3.23 -31.01
N ALA A 22 -24.00 -2.48 -31.38
CA ALA A 22 -22.89 -2.23 -30.48
C ALA A 22 -23.45 -1.42 -29.31
N GLN A 23 -23.74 -2.11 -28.20
CA GLN A 23 -24.02 -1.46 -26.93
C GLN A 23 -22.77 -0.64 -26.58
N LYS A 24 -22.87 0.69 -26.66
CA LYS A 24 -21.83 1.58 -26.13
C LYS A 24 -21.62 1.15 -24.69
N ALA A 25 -20.46 0.59 -24.38
CA ALA A 25 -20.08 0.40 -22.98
C ALA A 25 -20.09 1.80 -22.35
N ASP A 26 -20.94 2.01 -21.36
CA ASP A 26 -20.95 3.26 -20.61
C ASP A 26 -19.54 3.46 -20.05
N THR A 27 -18.86 4.50 -20.52
CA THR A 27 -17.51 4.83 -20.07
C THR A 27 -17.57 5.14 -18.58
N VAL A 28 -16.89 4.34 -17.76
CA VAL A 28 -16.82 4.54 -16.30
C VAL A 28 -16.35 5.97 -16.02
N ASN A 29 -17.10 6.72 -15.22
CA ASN A 29 -16.72 8.07 -14.83
C ASN A 29 -15.56 8.01 -13.82
N LEU A 30 -14.41 8.61 -14.17
CA LEU A 30 -13.19 8.59 -13.34
C LEU A 30 -12.82 9.95 -12.75
N THR A 31 -13.71 10.94 -12.86
CA THR A 31 -13.48 12.30 -12.36
C THR A 31 -14.42 12.68 -11.23
N ASP A 32 -15.66 12.19 -11.30
CA ASP A 32 -16.73 12.70 -10.45
C ASP A 32 -16.85 11.84 -9.19
N ILE A 33 -16.45 12.41 -8.07
CA ILE A 33 -16.64 11.85 -6.74
C ILE A 33 -16.83 13.00 -5.76
N LYS A 34 -17.93 12.96 -5.01
CA LYS A 34 -18.18 13.92 -3.94
C LYS A 34 -17.55 13.38 -2.67
N PHE A 35 -16.75 14.21 -2.01
CA PHE A 35 -16.12 13.85 -0.77
C PHE A 35 -15.96 15.05 0.16
N LYS A 36 -15.80 14.75 1.45
CA LYS A 36 -15.36 15.69 2.47
C LYS A 36 -14.12 15.15 3.14
N ALA A 37 -13.06 15.95 3.20
CA ALA A 37 -11.81 15.62 3.89
C ALA A 37 -11.69 16.41 5.20
N GLU A 38 -11.37 15.73 6.29
CA GLU A 38 -11.20 16.33 7.61
C GLU A 38 -10.05 15.68 8.38
N ALA A 39 -9.44 16.40 9.32
CA ALA A 39 -8.42 15.82 10.18
C ALA A 39 -9.01 14.72 11.07
N ALA A 40 -8.20 13.70 11.37
CA ALA A 40 -8.51 12.64 12.33
C ALA A 40 -7.55 12.74 13.53
N PRO A 41 -7.73 13.76 14.40
CA PRO A 41 -6.81 14.05 15.50
C PRO A 41 -6.72 12.90 16.51
N GLU A 42 -7.77 12.11 16.70
CA GLU A 42 -7.78 10.96 17.60
C GLU A 42 -6.85 9.83 17.13
N TRP A 43 -6.78 9.58 15.82
CA TRP A 43 -5.84 8.60 15.24
C TRP A 43 -4.41 9.16 15.26
N SER A 44 -4.25 10.47 15.01
CA SER A 44 -2.96 11.14 15.12
C SER A 44 -2.42 11.18 16.56
N ALA A 45 -3.33 11.22 17.55
CA ALA A 45 -3.00 11.19 18.97
C ALA A 45 -2.63 9.78 19.45
N LEU A 46 -3.22 8.72 18.88
CA LEU A 46 -2.89 7.33 19.21
C LEU A 46 -1.39 7.02 19.04
N LEU A 47 -0.76 7.63 18.03
CA LEU A 47 0.67 7.45 17.74
C LEU A 47 1.56 8.56 18.34
N LYS A 48 1.00 9.48 19.12
CA LYS A 48 1.80 10.44 19.91
C LYS A 48 2.14 9.79 21.25
N ARG A 49 3.40 9.39 21.43
CA ARG A 49 3.85 8.61 22.60
C ARG A 49 5.07 9.28 23.21
N ASP A 50 5.22 9.16 24.52
CA ASP A 50 6.38 9.71 25.24
C ASP A 50 7.30 8.64 25.83
N SER A 51 7.02 7.34 25.59
CA SER A 51 7.85 6.23 26.08
C SER A 51 7.70 4.97 25.22
N GLY A 52 8.81 4.24 25.05
CA GLY A 52 8.90 3.08 24.16
C GLY A 52 9.03 3.56 22.73
N TRP A 53 8.21 3.02 21.84
CA TRP A 53 8.05 3.57 20.49
C TRP A 53 7.43 4.98 20.59
N PHE A 54 8.08 5.99 20.01
CA PHE A 54 7.60 7.38 20.01
C PHE A 54 7.59 8.08 18.66
N GLY A 55 8.07 7.40 17.64
CA GLY A 55 8.03 7.89 16.28
C GLY A 55 8.33 6.77 15.30
N GLY A 56 7.85 6.90 14.09
CA GLY A 56 8.15 5.94 13.04
C GLY A 56 7.57 6.30 11.69
N ASP A 57 8.10 5.59 10.71
CA ASP A 57 7.78 5.70 9.30
C ASP A 57 7.19 4.39 8.76
N GLY A 58 6.87 4.37 7.48
CA GLY A 58 5.88 3.45 6.96
C GLY A 58 4.52 3.75 7.58
N ILE A 59 3.62 2.78 7.44
CA ILE A 59 2.56 2.41 8.39
C ILE A 59 1.55 1.59 7.61
N TYR A 60 1.74 0.29 7.51
CA TYR A 60 0.71 -0.57 6.91
C TYR A 60 -0.14 -1.20 8.00
N THR A 61 -1.41 -1.46 7.68
CA THR A 61 -2.39 -2.03 8.61
C THR A 61 -2.94 -3.31 8.04
N ILE A 62 -2.70 -4.42 8.75
CA ILE A 62 -3.06 -5.77 8.31
C ILE A 62 -4.12 -6.33 9.28
N PRO A 63 -5.37 -6.51 8.85
CA PRO A 63 -6.38 -7.17 9.67
C PRO A 63 -6.02 -8.65 9.84
N LEU A 64 -5.73 -9.08 11.06
CA LEU A 64 -5.22 -10.44 11.34
C LEU A 64 -6.24 -11.56 11.11
N ASN A 65 -7.50 -11.21 10.83
CA ASN A 65 -8.53 -12.16 10.40
C ASN A 65 -8.56 -12.37 8.87
N GLY A 66 -7.70 -11.66 8.12
CA GLY A 66 -7.60 -11.71 6.66
C GLY A 66 -8.71 -11.01 5.89
N LYS A 67 -9.62 -10.30 6.56
CA LYS A 67 -10.66 -9.51 5.90
C LYS A 67 -10.15 -8.12 5.56
N GLU A 68 -9.58 -7.99 4.36
CA GLU A 68 -8.98 -6.75 3.86
C GLU A 68 -10.01 -5.68 3.47
N THR A 69 -11.23 -6.09 3.10
CA THR A 69 -12.30 -5.16 2.72
C THR A 69 -13.33 -5.00 3.84
N GLY A 70 -13.60 -3.73 4.19
CA GLY A 70 -14.53 -3.35 5.23
C GLY A 70 -13.86 -3.17 6.59
N GLN A 71 -14.58 -2.54 7.51
CA GLN A 71 -14.04 -2.24 8.83
C GLN A 71 -13.88 -3.50 9.67
N ALA A 72 -12.72 -3.63 10.33
CA ALA A 72 -12.50 -4.59 11.41
C ALA A 72 -13.55 -4.41 12.50
N LYS A 73 -13.85 -5.49 13.22
CA LYS A 73 -14.81 -5.52 14.34
C LYS A 73 -14.09 -5.30 15.68
N HIS A 74 -14.87 -5.02 16.73
CA HIS A 74 -14.36 -4.74 18.08
C HIS A 74 -13.44 -5.81 18.69
N ASN A 75 -13.58 -7.08 18.28
CA ASN A 75 -12.75 -8.20 18.76
C ASN A 75 -11.66 -8.62 17.77
N ASP A 76 -11.63 -8.03 16.57
CA ASP A 76 -10.57 -8.30 15.62
C ASP A 76 -9.26 -7.66 16.11
N LYS A 77 -8.15 -8.07 15.51
CA LYS A 77 -6.85 -7.46 15.72
C LYS A 77 -6.33 -6.91 14.41
N VAL A 78 -5.78 -5.72 14.46
CA VAL A 78 -5.11 -5.09 13.32
C VAL A 78 -3.63 -4.94 13.68
N LEU A 79 -2.77 -5.54 12.89
CA LEU A 79 -1.33 -5.38 12.98
C LEU A 79 -0.92 -4.12 12.23
N PHE A 80 -0.21 -3.24 12.91
CA PHE A 80 0.50 -2.11 12.34
C PHE A 80 1.95 -2.52 12.15
N ILE A 81 2.49 -2.30 10.96
CA ILE A 81 3.91 -2.49 10.68
C ILE A 81 4.54 -1.14 10.33
N PHE A 82 5.69 -0.88 10.92
CA PHE A 82 6.45 0.36 10.78
C PHE A 82 7.84 0.04 10.25
N SER A 83 8.38 0.93 9.42
CA SER A 83 9.78 0.97 9.03
C SER A 83 10.58 1.69 10.12
N ASP A 84 11.59 2.50 9.76
CA ASP A 84 12.44 3.23 10.71
C ASP A 84 11.62 3.83 11.86
N SER A 85 12.00 3.48 13.08
CA SER A 85 11.22 3.68 14.29
C SER A 85 12.11 4.14 15.44
N MET A 86 11.68 5.20 16.12
CA MET A 86 12.35 5.75 17.28
C MET A 86 11.88 5.06 18.56
N ILE A 87 12.81 4.43 19.28
CA ILE A 87 12.58 3.80 20.57
C ILE A 87 13.32 4.58 21.66
N GLY A 88 12.62 5.01 22.70
CA GLY A 88 13.19 5.79 23.78
C GLY A 88 12.13 6.43 24.69
N ALA A 89 12.39 7.65 25.13
CA ALA A 89 11.44 8.44 25.89
C ALA A 89 11.49 9.91 25.45
N VAL A 90 10.36 10.59 25.58
CA VAL A 90 10.23 12.04 25.45
C VAL A 90 9.95 12.58 26.84
N ARG A 91 10.73 13.56 27.29
CA ARG A 91 10.57 14.22 28.60
C ARG A 91 10.74 15.71 28.41
N ASP A 92 9.93 16.51 29.10
CA ASP A 92 9.98 17.97 29.02
C ASP A 92 9.96 18.51 27.58
N ASN A 93 9.15 17.86 26.73
CA ASN A 93 9.01 18.16 25.30
C ASN A 93 10.34 18.07 24.51
N THR A 94 11.28 17.22 24.95
CA THR A 94 12.51 16.89 24.22
C THR A 94 12.79 15.39 24.24
N MET A 95 13.57 14.92 23.26
CA MET A 95 14.01 13.52 23.19
C MET A 95 15.01 13.23 24.32
N ALA A 96 14.70 12.25 25.17
CA ALA A 96 15.58 11.86 26.27
C ALA A 96 16.86 11.16 25.76
N PRO A 97 18.01 11.28 26.46
CA PRO A 97 19.22 10.55 26.12
C PRO A 97 19.01 9.04 26.03
N GLY A 98 19.67 8.39 25.07
CA GLY A 98 19.59 6.95 24.86
C GLY A 98 18.45 6.49 23.94
N ALA A 99 17.65 7.41 23.38
CA ALA A 99 16.77 7.10 22.27
C ALA A 99 17.58 6.61 21.06
N ILE A 100 17.07 5.58 20.38
CA ILE A 100 17.71 5.00 19.19
C ILE A 100 16.68 4.81 18.08
N MET A 101 17.17 4.86 16.84
CA MET A 101 16.40 4.45 15.67
C MET A 101 16.70 2.98 15.37
N ILE A 102 15.64 2.18 15.26
CA ILE A 102 15.66 0.83 14.69
C ILE A 102 14.97 0.86 13.33
N HIS A 103 15.13 -0.17 12.50
CA HIS A 103 14.67 -0.14 11.11
C HIS A 103 13.24 -0.64 10.89
N ASN A 104 12.64 -1.30 11.89
CA ASN A 104 11.23 -1.64 11.88
C ASN A 104 10.74 -1.99 13.28
N ALA A 105 9.44 -1.79 13.47
CA ALA A 105 8.70 -2.16 14.66
C ALA A 105 7.28 -2.59 14.26
N VAL A 106 6.54 -3.16 15.19
CA VAL A 106 5.12 -3.46 14.97
C VAL A 106 4.27 -3.00 16.15
N ALA A 107 2.97 -2.86 15.92
CA ALA A 107 2.01 -2.73 17.00
C ALA A 107 0.76 -3.55 16.70
N GLU A 108 0.08 -4.01 17.74
CA GLU A 108 -1.25 -4.63 17.60
C GLU A 108 -2.29 -3.69 18.21
N LEU A 109 -3.30 -3.33 17.41
CA LEU A 109 -4.52 -2.72 17.88
C LEU A 109 -5.60 -3.80 18.02
N LYS A 110 -6.21 -3.91 19.21
CA LYS A 110 -7.46 -4.66 19.37
C LYS A 110 -8.64 -3.75 18.97
N GLY A 111 -9.53 -4.26 18.13
CA GLY A 111 -10.68 -3.52 17.63
C GLY A 111 -10.33 -2.58 16.48
N ASN A 112 -11.18 -1.57 16.30
CA ASN A 112 -11.18 -0.66 15.16
C ASN A 112 -11.27 0.82 15.58
N GLU A 113 -11.02 1.10 16.86
CA GLU A 113 -11.08 2.44 17.44
C GLU A 113 -9.70 2.87 17.96
N PRO A 114 -9.35 4.17 17.90
CA PRO A 114 -8.06 4.68 18.32
C PRO A 114 -7.96 4.83 19.85
N LEU A 115 -8.05 3.70 20.54
CA LEU A 115 -8.03 3.64 22.00
C LEU A 115 -6.66 3.17 22.48
N ASP A 116 -5.94 4.04 23.19
CA ASP A 116 -4.58 3.79 23.69
C ASP A 116 -4.46 2.45 24.44
N LYS A 117 -5.42 2.15 25.30
CA LYS A 117 -5.46 0.89 26.09
C LYS A 117 -5.56 -0.37 25.23
N GLN A 118 -5.93 -0.25 23.95
CA GLN A 118 -6.07 -1.36 23.01
C GLN A 118 -4.88 -1.49 22.05
N MET A 119 -3.94 -0.54 22.07
CA MET A 119 -2.75 -0.52 21.22
C MET A 119 -1.53 -0.96 22.01
N LYS A 120 -0.75 -1.89 21.45
CA LYS A 120 0.51 -2.33 22.06
C LYS A 120 1.62 -2.40 21.02
N PHE A 121 2.73 -1.74 21.33
CA PHE A 121 3.92 -1.68 20.48
C PHE A 121 4.92 -2.77 20.85
N TYR A 122 5.65 -3.26 19.85
CA TYR A 122 6.63 -4.31 19.97
C TYR A 122 7.87 -3.99 19.12
N TRP A 123 9.02 -4.31 19.68
CA TRP A 123 10.33 -4.34 19.04
C TRP A 123 11.13 -5.45 19.71
N ASP A 124 12.24 -5.87 19.09
CA ASP A 124 13.09 -6.91 19.64
C ASP A 124 14.18 -6.32 20.55
N LYS A 125 14.98 -7.17 21.18
CA LYS A 125 16.17 -6.74 21.92
C LYS A 125 17.38 -7.56 21.51
N ASN A 126 18.49 -6.87 21.28
CA ASN A 126 19.76 -7.54 21.04
C ASN A 126 20.31 -8.19 22.32
N ALA A 127 21.43 -8.90 22.20
CA ALA A 127 22.08 -9.58 23.32
C ALA A 127 22.48 -8.67 24.50
N LYS A 128 22.58 -7.35 24.29
CA LYS A 128 22.86 -6.34 25.32
C LYS A 128 21.59 -5.73 25.92
N GLY A 129 20.41 -6.23 25.56
CA GLY A 129 19.11 -5.74 26.00
C GLY A 129 18.69 -4.39 25.40
N LYS A 130 19.41 -3.88 24.39
CA LYS A 130 19.04 -2.64 23.69
C LYS A 130 17.96 -2.91 22.64
N PRO A 131 17.08 -1.93 22.34
CA PRO A 131 16.07 -2.10 21.28
C PRO A 131 16.70 -2.50 19.94
N GLU A 132 16.02 -3.37 19.21
CA GLU A 132 16.43 -3.90 17.92
C GLU A 132 15.20 -4.12 17.01
N SER A 133 15.41 -4.08 15.70
CA SER A 133 14.38 -4.36 14.70
C SER A 133 13.80 -5.76 14.86
N ILE A 134 12.52 -5.94 14.55
CA ILE A 134 11.86 -7.27 14.54
C ILE A 134 12.30 -8.07 13.31
N PHE A 135 12.33 -7.41 12.16
CA PHE A 135 12.69 -7.99 10.87
C PHE A 135 14.13 -7.57 10.52
N ILE A 136 15.08 -8.47 10.75
CA ILE A 136 16.47 -8.31 10.34
C ILE A 136 16.72 -9.19 9.10
N PRO A 137 17.23 -8.63 7.99
CA PRO A 137 17.48 -9.40 6.78
C PRO A 137 18.53 -10.48 7.01
N HIS A 138 18.23 -11.69 6.54
CA HIS A 138 19.16 -12.83 6.59
C HIS A 138 18.97 -13.81 5.42
N THR A 139 18.40 -13.33 4.30
CA THR A 139 18.30 -14.13 3.07
C THR A 139 19.65 -14.25 2.38
N PRO A 140 19.86 -15.23 1.47
CA PRO A 140 21.13 -15.42 0.77
C PRO A 140 21.66 -14.17 0.03
N LYS A 141 20.79 -13.29 -0.46
CA LYS A 141 21.21 -12.04 -1.13
C LYS A 141 21.49 -10.88 -0.18
N THR A 142 21.29 -11.04 1.14
CA THR A 142 21.44 -9.96 2.13
C THR A 142 22.90 -9.52 2.28
N GLY A 143 23.14 -8.21 2.16
CA GLY A 143 24.41 -7.57 2.49
C GLY A 143 24.61 -7.38 4.00
N ALA A 144 25.87 -7.25 4.42
CA ALA A 144 26.25 -7.21 5.84
C ALA A 144 25.64 -6.05 6.65
N THR A 145 25.25 -4.97 5.98
CA THR A 145 24.68 -3.76 6.60
C THR A 145 23.30 -3.42 6.04
N ASP A 146 22.70 -4.35 5.29
CA ASP A 146 21.35 -4.14 4.77
C ASP A 146 20.36 -4.17 5.94
N TYR A 147 19.29 -3.40 5.81
CA TYR A 147 18.16 -3.41 6.72
C TYR A 147 16.84 -3.44 5.93
N TYR A 148 15.74 -3.75 6.61
CA TYR A 148 14.41 -3.70 5.98
C TYR A 148 13.69 -2.40 6.28
N TRP A 149 13.29 -1.72 5.21
CA TRP A 149 12.02 -0.98 5.21
C TRP A 149 10.90 -1.90 4.75
N LEU A 150 9.70 -1.68 5.26
CA LEU A 150 8.56 -2.55 5.01
C LEU A 150 7.66 -1.95 3.93
N GLY A 151 7.27 -2.80 2.99
CA GLY A 151 6.12 -2.59 2.13
C GLY A 151 4.85 -3.13 2.78
N ASP A 152 3.81 -3.22 1.97
CA ASP A 152 2.50 -3.71 2.39
C ASP A 152 2.52 -5.21 2.70
N GLY A 153 1.48 -5.67 3.39
CA GLY A 153 1.30 -7.07 3.75
C GLY A 153 -0.16 -7.45 3.91
N PHE A 154 -0.41 -8.75 4.02
CA PHE A 154 -1.76 -9.30 4.15
C PHE A 154 -1.72 -10.67 4.83
N VAL A 155 -2.87 -11.14 5.30
CA VAL A 155 -3.03 -12.54 5.73
C VAL A 155 -3.46 -13.40 4.55
N ASN A 156 -2.66 -14.39 4.19
CA ASN A 156 -3.01 -15.31 3.12
C ASN A 156 -3.80 -16.50 3.66
N GLN A 157 -5.12 -16.44 3.52
CA GLN A 157 -6.04 -17.47 4.02
C GLN A 157 -5.94 -18.81 3.26
N ALA A 158 -5.32 -18.84 2.07
CA ALA A 158 -5.07 -20.08 1.33
C ALA A 158 -3.76 -20.77 1.71
N LEU A 159 -2.88 -20.09 2.46
CA LEU A 159 -1.61 -20.61 2.96
C LEU A 159 -1.61 -20.52 4.48
N ASP A 160 -2.48 -21.29 5.12
CA ASP A 160 -2.59 -21.48 6.57
C ASP A 160 -2.79 -20.20 7.40
N ASN A 161 -3.32 -19.13 6.79
CA ASN A 161 -3.42 -17.80 7.41
C ASN A 161 -2.06 -17.20 7.81
N ASN A 162 -0.98 -17.57 7.10
CA ASN A 162 0.31 -16.93 7.28
C ASN A 162 0.22 -15.45 6.88
N ILE A 163 0.91 -14.58 7.61
CA ILE A 163 1.05 -13.16 7.26
C ILE A 163 2.24 -13.05 6.32
N TYR A 164 2.06 -12.35 5.22
CA TYR A 164 3.11 -12.03 4.26
C TYR A 164 3.34 -10.51 4.25
N ILE A 165 4.60 -10.11 4.32
CA ILE A 165 5.02 -8.69 4.30
C ILE A 165 6.14 -8.56 3.29
N PHE A 166 6.05 -7.57 2.40
CA PHE A 166 7.18 -7.21 1.55
C PHE A 166 8.24 -6.46 2.36
N GLY A 167 9.49 -6.88 2.27
CA GLY A 167 10.65 -6.22 2.86
C GLY A 167 11.56 -5.68 1.78
N TYR A 168 11.70 -4.36 1.71
CA TYR A 168 12.68 -3.69 0.87
C TYR A 168 14.03 -3.73 1.57
N ARG A 169 15.02 -4.40 0.96
CA ARG A 169 16.40 -4.36 1.44
C ARG A 169 16.99 -3.01 1.09
N VAL A 170 17.36 -2.25 2.11
CA VAL A 170 17.90 -0.90 1.99
C VAL A 170 19.32 -0.88 2.51
N HIS A 171 20.15 -0.07 1.86
CA HIS A 171 21.55 0.13 2.21
C HIS A 171 21.88 1.63 2.23
N ASN A 172 22.64 2.07 3.23
CA ASN A 172 23.13 3.45 3.29
C ASN A 172 24.34 3.62 2.35
N VAL A 173 24.24 4.55 1.41
CA VAL A 173 25.30 4.90 0.45
C VAL A 173 26.01 6.21 0.82
N SER A 174 25.43 7.02 1.71
CA SER A 174 26.07 8.21 2.29
C SER A 174 25.47 8.55 3.66
N ASN A 175 26.02 9.56 4.33
CA ASN A 175 25.52 10.08 5.60
C ASN A 175 24.49 11.22 5.44
N GLU A 176 24.08 11.52 4.20
CA GLU A 176 23.11 12.58 3.92
C GLU A 176 21.67 12.11 4.21
N ALA A 177 20.72 13.04 4.35
CA ALA A 177 19.32 12.72 4.69
C ALA A 177 18.63 11.76 3.70
N PHE A 178 19.09 11.72 2.45
CA PHE A 178 18.61 10.81 1.40
C PHE A 178 19.71 9.85 0.91
N GLY A 179 20.71 9.58 1.77
CA GLY A 179 21.89 8.77 1.49
C GLY A 179 21.64 7.26 1.52
N PHE A 180 20.53 6.78 0.97
CA PHE A 180 20.14 5.37 0.99
C PHE A 180 19.69 4.89 -0.39
N ARG A 181 19.72 3.57 -0.61
CA ARG A 181 19.20 2.93 -1.82
C ARG A 181 18.53 1.62 -1.49
N GLU A 182 17.42 1.33 -2.15
CA GLU A 182 16.91 -0.04 -2.23
C GLU A 182 17.85 -0.90 -3.07
N VAL A 183 18.22 -2.07 -2.56
CA VAL A 183 19.14 -3.02 -3.21
C VAL A 183 18.49 -4.38 -3.47
N GLY A 184 17.22 -4.56 -3.08
CA GLY A 184 16.45 -5.74 -3.39
C GLY A 184 15.13 -5.81 -2.64
N ASN A 185 14.37 -6.86 -2.95
CA ASN A 185 13.06 -7.13 -2.37
C ASN A 185 13.03 -8.55 -1.79
N THR A 186 12.36 -8.71 -0.65
CA THR A 186 12.23 -9.96 0.11
C THR A 186 10.76 -10.13 0.51
N LEU A 187 10.34 -11.38 0.67
CA LEU A 187 9.08 -11.74 1.28
C LEU A 187 9.31 -12.28 2.70
N ILE A 188 8.72 -11.64 3.69
CA ILE A 188 8.72 -12.07 5.09
C ILE A 188 7.42 -12.84 5.34
N LYS A 189 7.54 -14.06 5.84
CA LYS A 189 6.42 -14.94 6.20
C LYS A 189 6.38 -15.12 7.72
N ILE A 190 5.28 -14.72 8.33
CA ILE A 190 5.03 -14.94 9.76
C ILE A 190 3.97 -16.05 9.88
N PRO A 191 4.27 -17.16 10.56
CA PRO A 191 3.29 -18.21 10.81
C PRO A 191 2.03 -17.68 11.50
N ALA A 192 0.86 -18.23 11.12
CA ALA A 192 -0.38 -17.90 11.80
C ALA A 192 -0.27 -18.10 13.32
N ASN A 193 -0.90 -17.20 14.09
CA ASN A 193 -0.88 -17.17 15.55
C ASN A 193 0.47 -16.86 16.22
N SER A 194 1.58 -16.75 15.47
CA SER A 194 2.86 -16.27 16.01
C SER A 194 2.68 -14.91 16.70
N LYS A 195 3.53 -14.64 17.69
CA LYS A 195 3.46 -13.44 18.53
C LYS A 195 4.71 -12.59 18.33
N PRO A 196 4.59 -11.25 18.29
CA PRO A 196 5.76 -10.39 18.28
C PRO A 196 6.74 -10.76 19.41
N PRO A 197 8.05 -10.81 19.16
CA PRO A 197 8.75 -10.37 17.94
C PRO A 197 8.93 -11.46 16.86
N TYR A 198 8.04 -12.45 16.77
CA TYR A 198 7.95 -13.42 15.65
C TYR A 198 9.23 -14.23 15.40
N LYS A 199 9.74 -14.88 16.45
CA LYS A 199 11.01 -15.64 16.40
C LYS A 199 11.03 -16.81 15.41
N ASP A 200 9.88 -17.23 14.91
CA ASP A 200 9.65 -18.33 13.98
C ASP A 200 9.36 -17.85 12.53
N LEU A 201 9.52 -16.55 12.25
CA LEU A 201 9.36 -16.00 10.91
C LEU A 201 10.34 -16.64 9.91
N LYS A 202 9.98 -16.60 8.63
CA LYS A 202 10.83 -16.98 7.51
C LYS A 202 10.99 -15.82 6.53
N GLN A 203 12.06 -15.82 5.76
CA GLN A 203 12.33 -14.80 4.74
C GLN A 203 12.76 -15.47 3.44
N MET A 204 12.32 -14.93 2.31
CA MET A 204 12.59 -15.47 0.98
C MET A 204 12.95 -14.33 0.02
N ASP A 205 14.10 -14.40 -0.64
CA ASP A 205 14.40 -13.46 -1.72
C ASP A 205 13.33 -13.53 -2.81
N THR A 206 12.97 -12.38 -3.37
CA THR A 206 12.01 -12.31 -4.49
C THR A 206 12.72 -11.84 -5.77
N PRO A 207 12.15 -12.08 -6.96
CA PRO A 207 12.61 -11.46 -8.18
C PRO A 207 12.05 -10.05 -8.37
N PHE A 208 11.22 -9.53 -7.45
CA PHE A 208 10.36 -8.36 -7.66
C PHE A 208 11.05 -7.01 -7.46
N TYR A 209 12.35 -6.95 -7.73
CA TYR A 209 13.15 -5.74 -7.76
C TYR A 209 13.73 -5.58 -9.17
N LEU A 210 13.46 -4.43 -9.77
CA LEU A 210 13.82 -4.06 -11.14
C LEU A 210 14.92 -2.99 -11.09
N VAL A 211 15.83 -3.05 -12.07
CA VAL A 211 16.77 -1.97 -12.38
C VAL A 211 16.80 -1.85 -13.89
N ASP A 212 16.41 -0.70 -14.41
CA ASP A 212 16.46 -0.46 -15.85
C ASP A 212 17.88 -0.15 -16.34
N GLU A 213 18.06 -0.09 -17.67
CA GLU A 213 19.36 0.20 -18.31
C GLU A 213 19.95 1.57 -17.93
N LYS A 214 19.11 2.51 -17.47
CA LYS A 214 19.51 3.84 -17.01
C LYS A 214 19.84 3.87 -15.52
N GLY A 215 19.69 2.73 -14.83
CA GLY A 215 19.93 2.58 -13.41
C GLY A 215 18.76 3.01 -12.52
N GLU A 216 17.60 3.36 -13.10
CA GLU A 216 16.38 3.61 -12.32
C GLU A 216 15.84 2.29 -11.78
N SER A 217 15.57 2.25 -10.48
CA SER A 217 15.04 1.06 -9.83
C SER A 217 13.52 1.10 -9.69
N GLY A 218 12.95 -0.07 -9.48
CA GLY A 218 11.57 -0.22 -9.05
C GLY A 218 11.35 -1.50 -8.27
N SER A 219 10.28 -1.56 -7.50
CA SER A 219 9.97 -2.72 -6.67
C SER A 219 8.48 -2.91 -6.50
N PHE A 220 8.05 -4.16 -6.35
CA PHE A 220 6.68 -4.50 -5.96
C PHE A 220 6.54 -4.59 -4.44
N GLY A 221 5.30 -4.43 -3.96
CA GLY A 221 4.94 -4.48 -2.55
C GLY A 221 4.51 -3.13 -1.98
N ALA A 222 4.37 -2.09 -2.80
CA ALA A 222 4.01 -0.74 -2.34
C ALA A 222 2.54 -0.63 -1.90
N GLY A 223 1.72 -1.58 -2.35
CA GLY A 223 0.34 -1.78 -1.92
C GLY A 223 -0.19 -3.13 -2.41
N ILE A 224 -1.16 -3.69 -1.70
CA ILE A 224 -1.79 -4.97 -2.02
C ILE A 224 -3.31 -4.82 -2.07
N TYR A 225 -3.94 -5.49 -3.03
CA TYR A 225 -5.39 -5.66 -3.06
C TYR A 225 -5.72 -7.15 -3.21
N VAL A 226 -6.24 -7.75 -2.13
CA VAL A 226 -6.63 -9.16 -2.07
C VAL A 226 -8.06 -9.30 -2.60
N ASN A 227 -8.22 -9.56 -3.89
CA ASN A 227 -9.52 -9.62 -4.57
C ASN A 227 -10.17 -11.01 -4.46
N THR A 228 -10.24 -11.55 -3.24
CA THR A 228 -10.81 -12.87 -2.96
C THR A 228 -12.12 -12.75 -2.19
N LYS A 229 -12.92 -13.82 -2.21
CA LYS A 229 -14.18 -13.88 -1.45
C LYS A 229 -13.91 -13.86 0.05
N GLU A 230 -12.87 -14.57 0.48
CA GLU A 230 -12.49 -14.74 1.88
C GLU A 230 -12.03 -13.41 2.51
N ALA A 231 -11.32 -12.58 1.72
CA ALA A 231 -10.90 -11.24 2.11
C ALA A 231 -12.05 -10.20 2.09
N GLY A 232 -13.24 -10.59 1.66
CA GLY A 232 -14.43 -9.75 1.63
C GLY A 232 -14.50 -8.80 0.43
N ALA A 233 -13.73 -9.03 -0.62
CA ALA A 233 -13.76 -8.18 -1.81
C ALA A 233 -15.16 -8.18 -2.46
N PRO A 234 -15.66 -7.03 -2.97
CA PRO A 234 -17.04 -6.91 -3.44
C PRO A 234 -17.29 -7.59 -4.79
N LYS A 235 -16.26 -7.67 -5.65
CA LYS A 235 -16.30 -8.35 -6.95
C LYS A 235 -15.07 -9.25 -7.11
N PRO A 236 -14.99 -10.35 -6.34
CA PRO A 236 -13.80 -11.16 -6.25
C PRO A 236 -13.52 -11.90 -7.57
N ASP A 237 -12.28 -11.84 -8.03
CA ASP A 237 -11.77 -12.63 -9.16
C ASP A 237 -10.78 -13.71 -8.72
N GLY A 238 -10.49 -13.78 -7.42
CA GLY A 238 -9.63 -14.79 -6.81
C GLY A 238 -8.14 -14.46 -6.81
N TYR A 239 -7.73 -13.31 -7.37
CA TYR A 239 -6.32 -12.91 -7.41
C TYR A 239 -5.94 -11.97 -6.26
N ILE A 240 -4.67 -12.03 -5.89
CA ILE A 240 -3.99 -10.97 -5.15
C ILE A 240 -3.32 -10.07 -6.17
N TYR A 241 -3.63 -8.78 -6.14
CA TYR A 241 -2.95 -7.75 -6.90
C TYR A 241 -1.87 -7.12 -6.03
N VAL A 242 -0.65 -7.05 -6.56
CA VAL A 242 0.48 -6.40 -5.89
C VAL A 242 0.97 -5.27 -6.76
N TYR A 243 0.98 -4.07 -6.17
CA TYR A 243 1.37 -2.84 -6.82
C TYR A 243 2.86 -2.58 -6.58
N GLY A 244 3.54 -2.13 -7.63
CA GLY A 244 4.93 -1.72 -7.58
C GLY A 244 5.12 -0.31 -8.10
N VAL A 245 6.24 0.30 -7.75
CA VAL A 245 6.59 1.65 -8.19
C VAL A 245 7.99 1.64 -8.78
N ARG A 246 8.18 2.26 -9.95
CA ARG A 246 9.50 2.43 -10.56
C ARG A 246 9.78 3.86 -10.99
N GLY A 247 11.06 4.19 -10.94
CA GLY A 247 11.61 5.40 -11.53
C GLY A 247 11.25 6.70 -10.83
N VAL A 248 11.85 7.79 -11.31
CA VAL A 248 11.74 9.11 -10.67
C VAL A 248 10.34 9.69 -10.79
N ALA A 249 9.66 9.39 -11.91
CA ALA A 249 8.27 9.80 -12.17
C ALA A 249 7.24 9.01 -11.35
N LYS A 250 7.68 8.04 -10.53
CA LYS A 250 6.84 7.19 -9.68
C LYS A 250 5.75 6.50 -10.50
N HIS A 251 6.17 5.67 -11.45
CA HIS A 251 5.26 4.91 -12.29
C HIS A 251 4.70 3.71 -11.54
N LEU A 252 3.38 3.55 -11.58
CA LEU A 252 2.70 2.39 -11.00
C LEU A 252 2.79 1.19 -11.94
N MET A 253 3.13 0.04 -11.39
CA MET A 253 3.17 -1.28 -12.05
C MET A 253 2.23 -2.22 -11.30
N VAL A 254 1.71 -3.25 -11.98
CA VAL A 254 0.78 -4.20 -11.38
C VAL A 254 1.17 -5.64 -11.71
N ALA A 255 1.29 -6.45 -10.67
CA ALA A 255 1.42 -7.90 -10.75
C ALA A 255 0.20 -8.56 -10.10
N ARG A 256 -0.06 -9.82 -10.44
CA ARG A 256 -1.04 -10.64 -9.74
C ARG A 256 -0.64 -12.11 -9.66
N VAL A 257 -1.18 -12.79 -8.65
CA VAL A 257 -1.02 -14.23 -8.43
C VAL A 257 -2.24 -14.79 -7.68
N LEU A 258 -2.49 -16.09 -7.79
CA LEU A 258 -3.50 -16.75 -6.95
C LEU A 258 -2.96 -16.96 -5.53
N PRO A 259 -3.79 -16.85 -4.47
CA PRO A 259 -3.36 -17.00 -3.08
C PRO A 259 -2.57 -18.27 -2.77
N LYS A 260 -2.99 -19.41 -3.31
CA LYS A 260 -2.33 -20.71 -3.11
C LYS A 260 -0.94 -20.80 -3.77
N ASP A 261 -0.67 -19.96 -4.76
CA ASP A 261 0.53 -19.98 -5.59
C ASP A 261 1.49 -18.83 -5.20
N PHE A 262 1.21 -18.10 -4.12
CA PHE A 262 1.90 -16.85 -3.76
C PHE A 262 3.42 -17.02 -3.55
N GLU A 263 3.86 -18.18 -3.05
CA GLU A 263 5.28 -18.51 -2.86
C GLU A 263 5.97 -19.07 -4.12
N ASP A 264 5.21 -19.43 -5.17
CA ASP A 264 5.76 -19.89 -6.45
C ASP A 264 5.86 -18.72 -7.43
N TYR A 265 7.03 -18.08 -7.46
CA TYR A 265 7.27 -16.91 -8.31
C TYR A 265 7.09 -17.17 -9.81
N SER A 266 7.11 -18.42 -10.27
CA SER A 266 6.83 -18.77 -11.68
C SER A 266 5.36 -18.63 -12.07
N LYS A 267 4.45 -18.53 -11.09
CA LYS A 267 3.00 -18.37 -11.28
C LYS A 267 2.55 -16.91 -11.29
N TRP A 268 3.44 -15.99 -10.94
CA TRP A 268 3.14 -14.58 -10.96
C TRP A 268 3.03 -14.09 -12.39
N THR A 269 2.10 -13.17 -12.61
CA THR A 269 1.92 -12.52 -13.90
C THR A 269 1.91 -11.00 -13.72
N PHE A 270 2.40 -10.29 -14.73
CA PHE A 270 2.60 -8.86 -14.75
C PHE A 270 1.76 -8.25 -15.86
N TYR A 271 1.17 -7.08 -15.61
CA TYR A 271 0.34 -6.42 -16.61
C TYR A 271 1.21 -5.61 -17.58
N ASP A 272 1.20 -5.99 -18.86
CA ASP A 272 1.97 -5.32 -19.92
C ASP A 272 1.24 -4.11 -20.54
N GLY A 273 0.10 -3.71 -19.95
CA GLY A 273 -0.79 -2.66 -20.47
C GLY A 273 -1.91 -3.18 -21.36
N LYS A 274 -1.91 -4.47 -21.70
CA LYS A 274 -2.92 -5.12 -22.55
C LYS A 274 -3.36 -6.48 -21.99
N ALA A 275 -2.41 -7.30 -21.55
CA ALA A 275 -2.57 -8.66 -21.09
C ALA A 275 -1.68 -8.95 -19.86
N TRP A 276 -1.88 -10.15 -19.30
CA TRP A 276 -1.04 -10.68 -18.23
C TRP A 276 0.05 -11.56 -18.82
N VAL A 277 1.31 -11.20 -18.58
CA VAL A 277 2.49 -11.92 -19.07
C VAL A 277 3.31 -12.47 -17.91
N SER A 278 4.11 -13.51 -18.14
CA SER A 278 4.97 -14.10 -17.10
C SER A 278 6.30 -13.36 -16.92
N ASP A 279 6.72 -12.61 -17.93
CA ASP A 279 7.98 -11.87 -17.92
C ASP A 279 7.80 -10.50 -17.26
N MET A 280 8.49 -10.29 -16.14
CA MET A 280 8.40 -9.06 -15.36
C MET A 280 8.96 -7.84 -16.10
N GLU A 281 9.94 -8.02 -16.98
CA GLU A 281 10.56 -6.92 -17.72
C GLU A 281 9.59 -6.24 -18.69
N GLN A 282 8.52 -6.95 -19.08
CA GLN A 282 7.47 -6.44 -19.95
C GLN A 282 6.39 -5.64 -19.21
N VAL A 283 6.50 -5.48 -17.88
CA VAL A 283 5.48 -4.76 -17.11
C VAL A 283 5.36 -3.29 -17.57
N ALA A 284 4.12 -2.85 -17.75
CA ALA A 284 3.82 -1.49 -18.18
C ALA A 284 3.64 -0.52 -17.01
N ASN A 285 3.83 0.76 -17.32
CA ASN A 285 3.43 1.86 -16.44
C ASN A 285 1.93 2.12 -16.63
N VAL A 286 1.10 1.78 -15.63
CA VAL A 286 -0.36 1.99 -15.73
C VAL A 286 -0.80 3.40 -15.34
N THR A 287 -0.02 4.08 -14.51
CA THR A 287 -0.15 5.52 -14.21
C THR A 287 1.17 6.07 -13.63
N SER A 288 1.20 7.32 -13.21
CA SER A 288 2.40 7.97 -12.66
C SER A 288 2.07 8.95 -11.52
N SER A 289 3.12 9.49 -10.90
CA SER A 289 3.05 10.43 -9.78
C SER A 289 2.44 9.85 -8.51
N VAL A 290 2.54 8.52 -8.33
CA VAL A 290 2.19 7.87 -7.06
C VAL A 290 3.33 8.04 -6.04
N SER A 291 3.28 7.32 -4.92
CA SER A 291 4.34 7.27 -3.90
C SER A 291 4.78 5.83 -3.66
N ASN A 292 5.95 5.64 -3.06
CA ASN A 292 6.50 4.32 -2.72
C ASN A 292 5.66 3.57 -1.68
N GLU A 293 4.72 4.26 -1.04
CA GLU A 293 3.66 3.67 -0.24
C GLU A 293 2.34 4.19 -0.77
N LEU A 294 1.37 3.29 -0.98
CA LEU A 294 0.07 3.60 -1.54
C LEU A 294 -0.96 2.58 -1.04
N SER A 295 -2.24 2.85 -1.30
CA SER A 295 -3.30 1.86 -1.06
C SER A 295 -4.27 1.82 -2.23
N PHE A 296 -4.83 0.65 -2.48
CA PHE A 296 -5.88 0.45 -3.47
C PHE A 296 -7.11 -0.17 -2.79
N SER A 297 -8.27 0.46 -2.94
CA SER A 297 -9.49 0.02 -2.26
C SER A 297 -10.72 0.14 -3.14
N PRO A 298 -11.67 -0.82 -3.08
CA PRO A 298 -12.91 -0.70 -3.82
C PRO A 298 -13.80 0.40 -3.22
N LEU A 299 -14.51 1.12 -4.08
CA LEU A 299 -15.53 2.08 -3.71
C LEU A 299 -16.94 1.45 -3.81
N PRO A 300 -17.94 1.94 -3.06
CA PRO A 300 -19.29 1.38 -3.06
C PRO A 300 -19.98 1.33 -4.43
N ASP A 301 -19.61 2.24 -5.35
CA ASP A 301 -20.16 2.33 -6.71
C ASP A 301 -19.47 1.39 -7.71
N GLY A 302 -18.54 0.55 -7.25
CA GLY A 302 -17.82 -0.42 -8.06
C GLY A 302 -16.58 0.11 -8.77
N ARG A 303 -16.23 1.39 -8.56
CA ARG A 303 -14.92 1.97 -8.93
C ARG A 303 -13.89 1.66 -7.84
N TYR A 304 -12.67 2.15 -8.01
CA TYR A 304 -11.58 1.96 -7.04
C TYR A 304 -10.90 3.27 -6.70
N ALA A 305 -10.46 3.41 -5.45
CA ALA A 305 -9.64 4.51 -4.98
C ALA A 305 -8.19 4.05 -4.86
N LEU A 306 -7.30 4.70 -5.62
CA LEU A 306 -5.85 4.62 -5.46
C LEU A 306 -5.40 5.86 -4.67
N ILE A 307 -4.94 5.68 -3.43
CA ILE A 307 -4.49 6.76 -2.54
C ILE A 307 -2.96 6.76 -2.44
N PHE A 308 -2.36 7.95 -2.53
CA PHE A 308 -0.90 8.14 -2.55
C PHE A 308 -0.53 9.57 -2.16
N GLN A 309 0.74 9.82 -1.82
CA GLN A 309 1.30 11.16 -1.80
C GLN A 309 1.61 11.60 -3.23
N VAL A 310 1.06 12.73 -3.68
CA VAL A 310 1.26 13.20 -5.05
C VAL A 310 2.76 13.42 -5.31
N GLY A 311 3.29 12.77 -6.35
CA GLY A 311 4.70 12.89 -6.74
C GLY A 311 5.68 12.35 -5.70
N GLY A 312 5.23 11.51 -4.76
CA GLY A 312 6.07 10.93 -3.71
C GLY A 312 6.23 11.81 -2.46
N MET A 313 6.45 13.11 -2.62
CA MET A 313 6.83 14.01 -1.51
C MET A 313 6.26 15.44 -1.60
N THR A 314 5.26 15.71 -2.43
CA THR A 314 4.61 17.03 -2.42
C THR A 314 3.71 17.19 -1.19
N THR A 315 3.15 18.38 -0.91
CA THR A 315 2.25 18.57 0.23
C THR A 315 0.84 17.99 0.04
N SER A 316 0.52 17.45 -1.13
CA SER A 316 -0.84 17.00 -1.45
C SER A 316 -1.00 15.49 -1.28
N VAL A 317 -1.96 15.08 -0.45
CA VAL A 317 -2.52 13.73 -0.51
C VAL A 317 -3.43 13.64 -1.73
N GLY A 318 -3.20 12.64 -2.57
CA GLY A 318 -3.88 12.46 -3.84
C GLY A 318 -4.70 11.18 -3.89
N MET A 319 -5.72 11.20 -4.73
CA MET A 319 -6.48 10.04 -5.15
C MET A 319 -6.56 9.98 -6.67
N ARG A 320 -6.55 8.78 -7.23
CA ARG A 320 -7.09 8.52 -8.57
C ARG A 320 -8.24 7.54 -8.47
N ILE A 321 -9.27 7.75 -9.28
CA ILE A 321 -10.35 6.78 -9.45
C ILE A 321 -9.94 5.80 -10.55
N GLY A 322 -9.99 4.50 -10.26
CA GLY A 322 -9.73 3.42 -11.22
C GLY A 322 -11.01 2.74 -11.67
N ALA A 323 -11.07 2.33 -12.94
CA ALA A 323 -12.17 1.50 -13.47
C ALA A 323 -12.01 0.00 -13.15
N SER A 324 -10.77 -0.45 -12.92
CA SER A 324 -10.42 -1.83 -12.58
C SER A 324 -9.13 -1.86 -11.73
N PRO A 325 -8.71 -3.03 -11.21
CA PRO A 325 -7.43 -3.19 -10.50
C PRO A 325 -6.19 -2.71 -11.27
N VAL A 326 -6.25 -2.66 -12.61
CA VAL A 326 -5.18 -2.19 -13.50
C VAL A 326 -5.50 -0.86 -14.20
N GLY A 327 -6.63 -0.23 -13.88
CA GLY A 327 -7.10 1.00 -14.52
C GLY A 327 -8.14 0.78 -15.63
N PRO A 328 -8.34 1.75 -16.55
CA PRO A 328 -7.67 3.05 -16.59
C PRO A 328 -7.90 3.85 -15.31
N PHE A 329 -6.93 4.72 -15.00
CA PHE A 329 -6.99 5.63 -13.85
C PHE A 329 -7.30 7.06 -14.33
N GLY A 330 -8.23 7.72 -13.65
CA GLY A 330 -8.57 9.12 -13.87
C GLY A 330 -7.45 10.08 -13.46
N PRO A 331 -7.68 11.40 -13.59
CA PRO A 331 -6.73 12.42 -13.15
C PRO A 331 -6.52 12.40 -11.63
N ILE A 332 -5.49 13.10 -11.15
CA ILE A 332 -5.23 13.26 -9.71
C ILE A 332 -6.28 14.18 -9.11
N ILE A 333 -6.99 13.67 -8.12
CA ILE A 333 -7.92 14.41 -7.26
C ILE A 333 -7.17 14.73 -5.96
N LYS A 334 -6.98 16.00 -5.64
CA LYS A 334 -6.33 16.41 -4.38
C LYS A 334 -7.34 16.30 -3.24
N LEU A 335 -6.99 15.51 -2.22
CA LEU A 335 -7.85 15.26 -1.06
C LEU A 335 -7.53 16.17 0.11
N TRP A 336 -6.24 16.43 0.35
CA TRP A 336 -5.76 17.13 1.55
C TRP A 336 -4.45 17.85 1.27
N ASP A 337 -4.26 19.02 1.88
CA ASP A 337 -2.98 19.75 1.90
C ASP A 337 -2.33 19.60 3.28
N CYS A 338 -1.20 18.91 3.34
CA CYS A 338 -0.43 18.66 4.56
C CYS A 338 0.37 19.89 5.02
N LYS A 339 0.38 21.00 4.26
CA LYS A 339 1.13 22.21 4.58
C LYS A 339 0.96 22.72 6.02
N PRO A 340 -0.24 22.66 6.65
CA PRO A 340 -0.40 23.10 8.05
C PRO A 340 0.48 22.34 9.06
N ASP A 341 0.91 21.10 8.78
CA ASP A 341 1.81 20.35 9.66
C ASP A 341 3.30 20.69 9.44
N LEU A 342 3.64 21.40 8.36
CA LEU A 342 5.02 21.80 8.03
C LEU A 342 5.41 23.08 8.77
N ILE A 343 5.38 23.01 10.11
CA ILE A 343 5.65 24.15 11.00
C ILE A 343 7.11 24.61 11.00
N ALA A 344 8.02 23.81 10.47
CA ALA A 344 9.43 24.15 10.27
C ALA A 344 9.81 23.92 8.80
N LYS A 345 10.69 24.78 8.26
CA LYS A 345 11.12 24.74 6.84
C LYS A 345 11.84 23.45 6.45
N THR A 346 12.37 22.74 7.43
CA THR A 346 13.08 21.47 7.29
C THR A 346 12.13 20.28 7.22
N PHE A 347 10.84 20.45 7.52
CA PHE A 347 9.88 19.35 7.52
C PHE A 347 9.46 18.98 6.11
N VAL A 348 9.30 17.68 5.89
CA VAL A 348 8.82 17.08 4.63
C VAL A 348 7.68 16.11 4.92
N VAL A 349 6.79 15.92 3.95
CA VAL A 349 5.63 15.02 4.02
C VAL A 349 5.64 14.04 2.86
N TYR A 350 5.19 12.81 3.11
CA TYR A 350 5.33 11.69 2.18
C TYR A 350 4.46 10.50 2.59
N ASN A 351 4.44 9.46 1.75
CA ASN A 351 3.89 8.13 2.03
C ASN A 351 2.41 8.10 2.46
N ALA A 352 1.55 8.92 1.83
CA ALA A 352 0.12 8.85 2.10
C ALA A 352 -0.52 7.54 1.61
N LYS A 353 -1.40 6.95 2.41
CA LYS A 353 -2.12 5.68 2.12
C LYS A 353 -3.34 5.50 3.01
N ALA A 354 -4.33 4.77 2.54
CA ALA A 354 -5.53 4.44 3.30
C ALA A 354 -5.35 3.18 4.16
N HIS A 355 -6.22 3.05 5.17
CA HIS A 355 -6.32 1.92 6.09
C HIS A 355 -7.75 1.34 6.04
N PRO A 356 -8.10 0.54 5.02
CA PRO A 356 -9.48 0.11 4.79
C PRO A 356 -10.09 -0.66 5.97
N SER A 357 -9.28 -1.50 6.63
CA SER A 357 -9.69 -2.25 7.83
C SER A 357 -10.02 -1.37 9.03
N LEU A 358 -9.58 -0.11 9.05
CA LEU A 358 -9.89 0.86 10.11
C LEU A 358 -10.93 1.90 9.68
N SER A 359 -11.24 1.95 8.39
CA SER A 359 -12.14 2.93 7.80
C SER A 359 -13.60 2.56 8.06
N LYS A 360 -14.43 3.51 8.50
CA LYS A 360 -15.87 3.26 8.65
C LYS A 360 -16.53 3.08 7.27
N PRO A 361 -17.72 2.45 7.20
CA PRO A 361 -18.47 2.38 5.95
C PRO A 361 -18.67 3.77 5.32
N GLY A 362 -18.36 3.90 4.03
CA GLY A 362 -18.51 5.14 3.29
C GLY A 362 -17.36 6.15 3.44
N GLU A 363 -16.30 5.83 4.18
CA GLU A 363 -15.12 6.69 4.31
C GLU A 363 -13.81 5.93 4.13
N LEU A 364 -12.71 6.67 4.00
CA LEU A 364 -11.34 6.18 4.13
C LEU A 364 -10.64 6.93 5.26
N LEU A 365 -10.04 6.19 6.17
CA LEU A 365 -9.02 6.69 7.07
C LEU A 365 -7.68 6.64 6.34
N ILE A 366 -7.02 7.79 6.21
CA ILE A 366 -5.77 7.93 5.45
C ILE A 366 -4.71 8.48 6.38
N SER A 367 -3.52 7.89 6.34
CA SER A 367 -2.32 8.44 7.00
C SER A 367 -1.40 9.12 6.00
N TYR A 368 -0.53 9.99 6.49
CA TYR A 368 0.70 10.45 5.81
C TYR A 368 1.81 10.64 6.85
N ASN A 369 3.05 10.51 6.42
CA ASN A 369 4.22 10.63 7.28
C ASN A 369 4.80 12.04 7.22
N ILE A 370 5.48 12.43 8.31
CA ILE A 370 6.26 13.66 8.40
C ILE A 370 7.66 13.31 8.86
N ASN A 371 8.66 13.88 8.20
CA ASN A 371 10.07 13.73 8.53
C ASN A 371 10.78 15.09 8.39
N SER A 372 12.08 15.12 8.62
CA SER A 372 12.89 16.34 8.53
C SER A 372 14.23 16.06 7.83
N VAL A 373 14.65 17.01 6.99
CA VAL A 373 16.01 17.02 6.41
C VAL A 373 17.10 17.43 7.40
N ASP A 374 16.73 17.91 8.60
CA ASP A 374 17.61 18.20 9.75
C ASP A 374 17.18 17.36 10.97
N PHE A 375 16.96 16.06 10.72
CA PHE A 375 16.24 15.13 11.57
C PHE A 375 16.60 15.18 13.07
N LEU A 376 17.88 15.02 13.41
CA LEU A 376 18.32 14.94 14.81
C LEU A 376 18.19 16.27 15.55
N ASN A 377 18.36 17.40 14.88
CA ASN A 377 18.22 18.71 15.52
C ASN A 377 16.75 19.06 15.70
N ASP A 378 15.91 18.70 14.74
CA ASP A 378 14.48 18.92 14.84
C ASP A 378 13.82 18.01 15.86
N LEU A 379 14.23 16.74 16.01
CA LEU A 379 13.72 15.88 17.08
C LEU A 379 14.04 16.38 18.49
N LYS A 380 15.12 17.16 18.69
CA LYS A 380 15.39 17.79 19.99
C LYS A 380 14.36 18.87 20.34
N LYS A 381 13.81 19.56 19.32
CA LYS A 381 12.84 20.66 19.47
C LYS A 381 11.39 20.20 19.36
N TYR A 382 11.16 19.22 18.51
CA TYR A 382 9.86 18.67 18.12
C TYR A 382 9.94 17.13 18.20
N PRO A 383 10.09 16.53 19.39
CA PRO A 383 10.35 15.10 19.55
C PRO A 383 9.23 14.20 19.01
N ASN A 384 8.04 14.76 18.86
CA ASN A 384 6.90 14.08 18.29
C ASN A 384 6.80 14.25 16.76
N LEU A 385 7.68 14.99 16.06
CA LEU A 385 7.48 15.30 14.63
C LEU A 385 7.36 14.04 13.77
N TYR A 386 8.25 13.07 14.01
CA TYR A 386 8.48 11.88 13.19
C TYR A 386 7.47 10.77 13.49
N ARG A 387 6.22 11.04 13.15
CA ARG A 387 5.10 10.10 13.30
C ARG A 387 4.01 10.42 12.29
N PRO A 388 3.13 9.47 11.97
CA PRO A 388 2.02 9.70 11.04
C PRO A 388 1.03 10.78 11.52
N ARG A 389 0.34 11.41 10.58
CA ARG A 389 -0.91 12.16 10.78
C ARG A 389 -2.02 11.45 10.04
N PHE A 390 -3.25 11.63 10.50
CA PHE A 390 -4.41 11.00 9.90
C PHE A 390 -5.48 12.01 9.50
N ILE A 391 -6.17 11.69 8.42
CA ILE A 391 -7.36 12.37 7.91
C ILE A 391 -8.45 11.34 7.64
N ARG A 392 -9.69 11.81 7.57
CA ARG A 392 -10.82 11.05 7.03
C ARG A 392 -11.26 11.67 5.73
N VAL A 393 -11.62 10.82 4.78
CA VAL A 393 -12.28 11.21 3.54
C VAL A 393 -13.60 10.46 3.46
N LYS A 394 -14.72 11.17 3.61
CA LYS A 394 -16.07 10.62 3.54
C LYS A 394 -16.62 10.79 2.14
N PHE A 395 -17.20 9.74 1.57
CA PHE A 395 -17.78 9.75 0.23
C PHE A 395 -19.31 9.83 0.29
N ASN A 396 -19.90 10.49 -0.69
CA ASN A 396 -21.36 10.53 -0.89
C ASN A 396 -22.16 10.97 0.36
N GLU A 397 -21.69 11.99 1.09
CA GLU A 397 -22.57 12.70 2.02
C GLU A 397 -23.70 13.33 1.19
N HIS A 398 -24.92 12.83 1.38
CA HIS A 398 -26.12 13.58 1.04
C HIS A 398 -26.11 14.78 2.00
N GLU A 399 -25.77 15.97 1.50
CA GLU A 399 -26.12 17.22 2.16
C GLU A 399 -27.64 17.40 2.22
#